data_AF-T0F7B7-F1
#
_entry.id   AF-T0F7B7-F1
#
_cell.length_a   1.000
_cell.length_b   1.000
_cell.length_c   1.000
_cell.angle_alpha   90.00
_cell.angle_beta   90.00
_cell.angle_gamma   90.00
#
_symmetry.space_group_name_H-M   'P 1'
#
loop_
_entity.id
_entity.type
_entity.pdbx_description
1 polymer ?
#
loop_
_entity_poly.entity_id
_entity_poly.type
_entity_poly.pdbx_seq_one_letter_code
_entity_poly.pdbx_strand_id
1 'polypeptide(L)'
;MSSTAELLKIVTVGLDLPYLNLFSKDSFKKGDRPYYDPEAEHLLILASDFSNLEGLKSGKIPYIANTEGMDRKVKENILNLVKDRLIAVIPRISFNTDSRELGHSVHIIALDRTSRLDPLSIKTLFIEIMRRSAWSIRNYEILRQTERDIKLPNLLQSLAENTPPAEGVKAEDALDTCLRKIHEMGLCSPQMLRDSKIIIRNLIYEDGFLALTKNAGYVYIPEQNVEETYQIIAELYSSKAINTVVDLNPQVALDLVSFREEVLQEETKMSSGNLSIIHKKIYAAEFPKLAGILPKDTPINDFFRVGSFVTKKSLSYEEYESDANEKANINKIKSLIKSGKKPLDKFLTFSLGADIPYDSPLIANAEEDNSILSYVYYGEEFPELCICRSDDASIREVIMALSERYSFENPTSYRFILLMNKYKKKLLSILSDSDVQSSFCSIAFSCIANHFPWYVRFSYYIGFRGAMLSSILRELGNIQHKQLNERLKFKERLSAIKTDLRKELVEEVRNMIYNNEQYPEGI
;
A
#
# COMPACT_ATOMS: atom_id res chain seq x y z
N MET A 1 -5.41 -4.38 -21.11
CA MET A 1 -6.26 -3.30 -21.66
C MET A 1 -7.22 -2.68 -20.63
N SER A 2 -7.35 -3.19 -19.39
CA SER A 2 -8.24 -2.57 -18.38
C SER A 2 -7.60 -1.44 -17.54
N SER A 3 -6.26 -1.32 -17.50
CA SER A 3 -5.59 -0.35 -16.61
C SER A 3 -5.76 1.12 -17.04
N THR A 4 -5.81 1.40 -18.34
CA THR A 4 -5.96 2.78 -18.85
C THR A 4 -7.34 3.36 -18.58
N ALA A 5 -8.41 2.57 -18.65
CA ALA A 5 -9.78 3.01 -18.40
C ALA A 5 -10.05 3.29 -16.91
N GLU A 6 -9.41 2.53 -16.00
CA GLU A 6 -9.46 2.77 -14.56
C GLU A 6 -8.63 3.99 -14.16
N LEU A 7 -7.42 4.17 -14.71
CA LEU A 7 -6.63 5.40 -14.54
C LEU A 7 -7.36 6.64 -15.08
N LEU A 8 -8.03 6.52 -16.24
CA LEU A 8 -8.87 7.57 -16.82
C LEU A 8 -9.97 8.00 -15.86
N LYS A 9 -10.64 7.05 -15.19
CA LYS A 9 -11.65 7.34 -14.17
C LYS A 9 -11.01 8.03 -12.96
N ILE A 10 -9.96 7.45 -12.37
CA ILE A 10 -9.33 7.94 -11.12
C ILE A 10 -8.80 9.38 -11.26
N VAL A 11 -8.12 9.68 -12.37
CA VAL A 11 -7.44 10.97 -12.56
C VAL A 11 -8.40 12.09 -12.97
N THR A 12 -9.61 11.76 -13.46
CA THR A 12 -10.61 12.76 -13.89
C THR A 12 -11.89 12.79 -13.05
N VAL A 13 -11.96 12.05 -11.93
CA VAL A 13 -13.14 12.07 -11.05
C VAL A 13 -13.46 13.50 -10.62
N GLY A 14 -14.66 13.98 -10.98
CA GLY A 14 -15.14 15.31 -10.61
C GLY A 14 -14.70 16.46 -11.52
N LEU A 15 -13.96 16.19 -12.62
CA LEU A 15 -13.61 17.21 -13.61
C LEU A 15 -14.59 17.19 -14.80
N ASP A 16 -15.25 18.31 -15.06
CA ASP A 16 -15.94 18.55 -16.33
C ASP A 16 -14.96 19.15 -17.33
N LEU A 17 -14.86 18.53 -18.52
CA LEU A 17 -13.87 18.88 -19.57
C LEU A 17 -14.58 19.45 -20.82
N PRO A 18 -15.32 20.56 -20.71
CA PRO A 18 -16.20 21.06 -21.77
C PRO A 18 -15.43 21.51 -23.02
N TYR A 19 -14.17 21.90 -22.85
CA TYR A 19 -13.27 22.32 -23.93
C TYR A 19 -12.76 21.16 -24.82
N LEU A 20 -13.05 19.91 -24.45
CA LEU A 20 -12.77 18.73 -25.29
C LEU A 20 -14.00 18.29 -26.10
N ASN A 21 -15.16 18.93 -25.90
CA ASN A 21 -16.37 18.66 -26.69
C ASN A 21 -16.28 19.37 -28.05
N LEU A 22 -15.48 18.76 -28.93
CA LEU A 22 -15.24 19.29 -30.27
C LEU A 22 -16.35 18.92 -31.25
N PHE A 23 -16.50 19.75 -32.29
CA PHE A 23 -17.33 19.47 -33.45
C PHE A 23 -16.44 19.09 -34.63
N SER A 24 -16.90 18.14 -35.45
CA SER A 24 -16.27 17.91 -36.74
C SER A 24 -16.60 19.09 -37.65
N LYS A 25 -15.66 19.50 -38.50
CA LYS A 25 -15.88 20.55 -39.51
C LYS A 25 -17.09 20.27 -40.42
N ASP A 26 -17.50 19.01 -40.55
CA ASP A 26 -18.63 18.58 -41.38
C ASP A 26 -19.95 18.54 -40.58
N SER A 27 -19.94 18.98 -39.32
CA SER A 27 -21.11 19.01 -38.42
C SER A 27 -22.01 20.24 -38.61
N PHE A 28 -21.56 21.26 -39.35
CA PHE A 28 -22.39 22.41 -39.67
C PHE A 28 -23.48 22.06 -40.69
N LYS A 29 -24.68 22.61 -40.52
CA LYS A 29 -25.74 22.48 -41.53
C LYS A 29 -25.28 23.14 -42.84
N LYS A 30 -25.72 22.61 -43.98
CA LYS A 30 -25.39 23.16 -45.30
C LYS A 30 -25.77 24.65 -45.36
N GLY A 31 -24.78 25.51 -45.58
CA GLY A 31 -24.95 26.97 -45.65
C GLY A 31 -24.53 27.73 -44.38
N ASP A 32 -24.38 27.06 -43.23
CA ASP A 32 -24.06 27.68 -41.94
C ASP A 32 -22.57 27.61 -41.57
N ARG A 33 -21.71 27.11 -42.47
CA ARG A 33 -20.28 26.95 -42.20
C ARG A 33 -19.57 28.32 -42.26
N PRO A 34 -18.87 28.75 -41.19
CA PRO A 34 -18.02 29.93 -41.24
C PRO A 34 -16.91 29.78 -42.29
N TYR A 35 -16.59 30.85 -43.00
CA TYR A 35 -15.43 30.87 -43.90
C TYR A 35 -14.17 31.12 -43.09
N TYR A 36 -13.27 30.14 -43.07
CA TYR A 36 -11.94 30.29 -42.49
C TYR A 36 -10.93 30.58 -43.60
N ASP A 37 -9.86 31.29 -43.28
CA ASP A 37 -8.81 31.56 -44.26
C ASP A 37 -8.01 30.28 -44.59
N PRO A 38 -7.26 30.25 -45.71
CA PRO A 38 -6.56 29.04 -46.15
C PRO A 38 -5.59 28.46 -45.11
N GLU A 39 -4.99 29.31 -44.28
CA GLU A 39 -4.07 28.90 -43.22
C GLU A 39 -4.79 28.19 -42.07
N ALA A 40 -5.94 28.72 -41.63
CA ALA A 40 -6.79 28.07 -40.64
C ALA A 40 -7.37 26.74 -41.14
N GLU A 41 -7.79 26.69 -42.42
CA GLU A 41 -8.26 25.44 -43.05
C GLU A 41 -7.16 24.38 -43.12
N HIS A 42 -5.94 24.78 -43.50
CA HIS A 42 -4.80 23.88 -43.56
C HIS A 42 -4.43 23.34 -42.17
N LEU A 43 -4.42 24.20 -41.14
CA LEU A 43 -4.21 23.79 -39.75
C LEU A 43 -5.26 22.77 -39.29
N LEU A 44 -6.53 23.01 -39.60
CA LEU A 44 -7.63 22.11 -39.24
C LEU A 44 -7.48 20.73 -39.90
N ILE A 45 -7.06 20.68 -41.17
CA ILE A 45 -6.78 19.42 -41.88
C ILE A 45 -5.65 18.66 -41.20
N LEU A 46 -4.51 19.32 -40.98
CA LEU A 46 -3.36 18.70 -40.34
C LEU A 46 -3.69 18.20 -38.93
N ALA A 47 -4.45 18.98 -38.16
CA ALA A 47 -4.90 18.58 -36.84
C ALA A 47 -5.80 17.34 -36.94
N SER A 48 -6.78 17.32 -37.85
CA SER A 48 -7.68 16.18 -38.04
C SER A 48 -6.94 14.88 -38.37
N ASP A 49 -5.91 14.93 -39.23
CA ASP A 49 -5.19 13.74 -39.69
C ASP A 49 -4.31 13.10 -38.60
N PHE A 50 -3.81 13.91 -37.65
CA PHE A 50 -2.84 13.45 -36.64
C PHE A 50 -3.35 13.47 -35.19
N SER A 51 -4.61 13.86 -34.93
CA SER A 51 -5.22 13.92 -33.59
C SER A 51 -5.59 12.56 -33.00
N ASN A 52 -4.59 11.69 -32.88
CA ASN A 52 -4.71 10.36 -32.30
C ASN A 52 -3.41 9.96 -31.58
N LEU A 53 -3.41 8.82 -30.90
CA LEU A 53 -2.25 8.35 -30.14
C LEU A 53 -1.03 8.04 -31.02
N GLU A 54 -1.23 7.63 -32.27
CA GLU A 54 -0.12 7.37 -33.22
C GLU A 54 0.53 8.67 -33.70
N GLY A 55 -0.27 9.71 -33.98
CA GLY A 55 0.20 11.05 -34.26
C GLY A 55 0.99 11.63 -33.09
N LEU A 56 0.55 11.40 -31.85
CA LEU A 56 1.30 11.80 -30.66
C LEU A 56 2.63 11.04 -30.50
N LYS A 57 2.66 9.74 -30.78
CA LYS A 57 3.89 8.92 -30.73
C LYS A 57 4.89 9.31 -31.82
N SER A 58 4.41 9.60 -33.01
CA SER A 58 5.24 9.99 -34.17
C SER A 58 5.63 11.47 -34.17
N GLY A 59 5.14 12.27 -33.22
CA GLY A 59 5.44 13.70 -33.13
C GLY A 59 4.80 14.54 -34.24
N LYS A 60 3.75 14.02 -34.89
CA LYS A 60 3.08 14.66 -36.04
C LYS A 60 1.89 15.54 -35.65
N ILE A 61 1.46 15.51 -34.39
CA ILE A 61 0.43 16.44 -33.90
C ILE A 61 0.96 17.87 -34.06
N PRO A 62 0.22 18.76 -34.76
CA PRO A 62 0.61 20.16 -34.87
C PRO A 62 0.75 20.79 -33.49
N TYR A 63 1.83 21.54 -33.29
CA TYR A 63 2.09 22.23 -32.04
C TYR A 63 2.62 23.63 -32.30
N ILE A 64 2.44 24.50 -31.31
CA ILE A 64 3.02 25.84 -31.29
C ILE A 64 3.91 25.94 -30.08
N ALA A 65 5.20 26.17 -30.31
CA ALA A 65 6.14 26.50 -29.25
C ALA A 65 5.91 27.94 -28.76
N ASN A 66 6.19 28.20 -27.49
CA ASN A 66 6.20 29.56 -26.98
C ASN A 66 7.48 30.28 -27.45
N THR A 67 7.45 30.78 -28.69
CA THR A 67 8.47 31.69 -29.23
C THR A 67 7.97 33.12 -29.12
N GLU A 68 8.85 34.07 -28.76
CA GLU A 68 8.49 35.48 -28.69
C GLU A 68 7.89 35.97 -30.03
N GLY A 69 6.70 36.59 -29.96
CA GLY A 69 6.08 37.26 -31.10
C GLY A 69 5.26 36.38 -32.06
N MET A 70 4.22 35.70 -31.57
CA MET A 70 3.22 35.06 -32.44
C MET A 70 2.49 36.11 -33.29
N ASP A 71 2.36 35.87 -34.59
CA ASP A 71 1.57 36.70 -35.49
C ASP A 71 0.12 36.80 -34.98
N ARG A 72 -0.36 38.03 -34.84
CA ARG A 72 -1.70 38.36 -34.40
C ARG A 72 -2.77 37.68 -35.27
N LYS A 73 -2.56 37.61 -36.59
CA LYS A 73 -3.54 36.99 -37.50
C LYS A 73 -3.66 35.50 -37.26
N VAL A 74 -2.52 34.81 -37.10
CA VAL A 74 -2.48 33.39 -36.76
C VAL A 74 -3.14 33.11 -35.42
N LYS A 75 -2.89 33.97 -34.42
CA LYS A 75 -3.54 33.88 -33.10
C LYS A 75 -5.06 34.04 -33.20
N GLU A 76 -5.55 35.03 -33.94
CA GLU A 76 -6.99 35.26 -34.15
C GLU A 76 -7.64 34.06 -34.85
N ASN A 77 -6.99 33.48 -35.87
CA ASN A 77 -7.46 32.27 -36.56
C ASN A 77 -7.61 31.07 -35.62
N ILE A 78 -6.61 30.80 -34.77
CA ILE A 78 -6.67 29.70 -33.79
C ILE A 78 -7.79 29.94 -32.79
N LEU A 79 -7.92 31.16 -32.27
CA LEU A 79 -8.97 31.50 -31.30
C LEU A 79 -10.37 31.37 -31.89
N ASN A 80 -10.56 31.71 -33.17
CA ASN A 80 -11.84 31.50 -33.86
C ASN A 80 -12.16 30.00 -33.99
N LEU A 81 -11.19 29.17 -34.39
CA LEU A 81 -11.38 27.71 -34.46
C LEU A 81 -11.68 27.08 -33.07
N VAL A 82 -11.08 27.59 -32.00
CA VAL A 82 -11.38 27.17 -30.62
C VAL A 82 -12.79 27.60 -30.21
N LYS A 83 -13.18 28.85 -30.51
CA LYS A 83 -14.52 29.40 -30.22
C LYS A 83 -15.61 28.57 -30.89
N ASP A 84 -15.38 28.17 -32.14
CA ASP A 84 -16.29 27.33 -32.91
C ASP A 84 -16.16 25.82 -32.57
N ARG A 85 -15.32 25.50 -31.58
CA ARG A 85 -15.06 24.14 -31.05
C ARG A 85 -14.58 23.16 -32.10
N LEU A 86 -13.89 23.63 -33.13
CA LEU A 86 -13.31 22.75 -34.16
C LEU A 86 -11.95 22.19 -33.75
N ILE A 87 -11.25 22.91 -32.86
CA ILE A 87 -9.98 22.48 -32.29
C ILE A 87 -9.96 22.66 -30.77
N ALA A 88 -9.17 21.84 -30.09
CA ALA A 88 -8.71 22.06 -28.72
C ALA A 88 -7.21 22.39 -28.74
N VAL A 89 -6.82 23.39 -27.95
CA VAL A 89 -5.41 23.79 -27.79
C VAL A 89 -4.92 23.34 -26.42
N ILE A 90 -4.15 22.25 -26.39
CA ILE A 90 -3.80 21.51 -25.16
C ILE A 90 -2.37 21.84 -24.73
N PRO A 91 -2.13 22.21 -23.46
CA PRO A 91 -0.77 22.48 -22.97
C PRO A 91 0.12 21.23 -23.01
N ARG A 92 1.40 21.42 -23.35
CA ARG A 92 2.42 20.37 -23.36
C ARG A 92 3.71 20.90 -22.76
N ILE A 93 4.28 20.16 -21.82
CA ILE A 93 5.59 20.49 -21.21
C ILE A 93 6.60 19.41 -21.56
N SER A 94 7.61 19.72 -22.36
CA SER A 94 8.67 18.77 -22.72
C SER A 94 9.91 18.98 -21.86
N PHE A 95 10.71 17.93 -21.69
CA PHE A 95 12.04 18.04 -21.08
C PHE A 95 13.08 17.75 -22.15
N ASN A 96 13.99 18.70 -22.37
CA ASN A 96 15.10 18.54 -23.29
C ASN A 96 16.31 18.01 -22.50
N THR A 97 16.76 16.80 -22.84
CA THR A 97 17.88 16.14 -22.16
C THR A 97 19.22 16.84 -22.41
N ASP A 98 19.37 17.50 -23.55
CA ASP A 98 20.63 18.13 -23.96
C ASP A 98 20.81 19.48 -23.28
N SER A 99 19.75 20.32 -23.29
CA SER A 99 19.77 21.62 -22.60
C SER A 99 19.44 21.53 -21.12
N ARG A 100 18.91 20.40 -20.64
CA ARG A 100 18.40 20.19 -19.27
C ARG A 100 17.31 21.17 -18.86
N GLU A 101 16.56 21.70 -19.83
CA GLU A 101 15.50 22.69 -19.61
C GLU A 101 14.11 22.15 -19.96
N LEU A 102 13.10 22.75 -19.34
CA LEU A 102 11.70 22.49 -19.67
C LEU A 102 11.24 23.36 -20.84
N GLY A 103 10.88 22.69 -21.94
CA GLY A 103 10.15 23.26 -23.06
C GLY A 103 8.66 23.35 -22.76
N HIS A 104 8.00 24.36 -23.33
CA HIS A 104 6.57 24.58 -23.17
C HIS A 104 5.95 24.94 -24.52
N SER A 105 4.90 24.21 -24.88
CA SER A 105 4.20 24.34 -26.15
C SER A 105 2.71 24.04 -25.96
N VAL A 106 1.93 24.28 -27.01
CA VAL A 106 0.53 23.86 -27.08
C VAL A 106 0.33 22.95 -28.28
N HIS A 107 -0.32 21.81 -28.07
CA HIS A 107 -0.74 20.89 -29.12
C HIS A 107 -2.12 21.26 -29.63
N ILE A 108 -2.33 21.14 -30.94
CA ILE A 108 -3.60 21.45 -31.59
C ILE A 108 -4.27 20.13 -31.99
N ILE A 109 -5.47 19.91 -31.44
CA ILE A 109 -6.21 18.66 -31.60
C ILE A 109 -7.56 18.96 -32.23
N ALA A 110 -7.97 18.15 -33.21
CA ALA A 110 -9.24 18.26 -33.91
C ALA A 110 -9.90 16.88 -34.06
N LEU A 111 -11.19 16.85 -34.40
CA LEU A 111 -11.86 15.62 -34.81
C LEU A 111 -11.52 15.28 -36.28
N ASP A 112 -11.36 13.99 -36.56
CA ASP A 112 -11.13 13.43 -37.90
C ASP A 112 -12.39 13.58 -38.79
N ARG A 113 -12.17 13.59 -40.11
CA ARG A 113 -13.17 13.62 -41.19
C ARG A 113 -13.87 12.28 -41.37
N THR A 114 -13.20 11.15 -41.12
CA THR A 114 -13.66 9.83 -41.63
C THR A 114 -13.98 8.79 -40.56
N SER A 115 -13.47 8.97 -39.35
CA SER A 115 -13.81 8.12 -38.21
C SER A 115 -14.65 8.92 -37.22
N ARG A 116 -15.72 8.30 -36.71
CA ARG A 116 -16.37 8.74 -35.47
C ARG A 116 -15.31 8.63 -34.37
N LEU A 117 -14.43 9.63 -34.22
CA LEU A 117 -13.61 9.76 -33.04
C LEU A 117 -14.58 9.97 -31.89
N ASP A 118 -14.84 8.88 -31.18
CA ASP A 118 -15.57 8.87 -29.92
C ASP A 118 -15.00 10.00 -29.04
N PRO A 119 -15.81 10.87 -28.43
CA PRO A 119 -15.36 11.81 -27.41
C PRO A 119 -14.41 11.20 -26.37
N LEU A 120 -14.50 9.90 -26.12
CA LEU A 120 -13.57 9.12 -25.30
C LEU A 120 -12.12 9.15 -25.82
N SER A 121 -11.91 9.14 -27.14
CA SER A 121 -10.59 9.13 -27.78
C SER A 121 -9.84 10.45 -27.62
N ILE A 122 -10.53 11.59 -27.74
CA ILE A 122 -9.93 12.91 -27.46
C ILE A 122 -9.54 13.02 -25.99
N LYS A 123 -10.42 12.59 -25.07
CA LYS A 123 -10.11 12.57 -23.64
C LYS A 123 -8.89 11.70 -23.35
N THR A 124 -8.80 10.54 -23.98
CA THR A 124 -7.65 9.64 -23.86
C THR A 124 -6.36 10.31 -24.37
N LEU A 125 -6.43 10.99 -25.52
CA LEU A 125 -5.29 11.73 -26.08
C LEU A 125 -4.85 12.89 -25.17
N PHE A 126 -5.80 13.67 -24.65
CA PHE A 126 -5.54 14.75 -23.70
C PHE A 126 -4.79 14.24 -22.46
N ILE A 127 -5.26 13.14 -21.87
CA ILE A 127 -4.65 12.56 -20.67
C ILE A 127 -3.26 11.98 -20.97
N GLU A 128 -3.05 11.39 -22.15
CA GLU A 128 -1.73 10.95 -22.56
C GLU A 128 -0.76 12.13 -22.75
N ILE A 129 -1.22 13.29 -23.25
CA ILE A 129 -0.41 14.52 -23.32
C ILE A 129 -0.07 15.02 -21.91
N MET A 130 -1.02 14.98 -20.97
CA MET A 130 -0.78 15.32 -19.57
C MET A 130 0.23 14.37 -18.93
N ARG A 131 0.12 13.05 -19.18
CA ARG A 131 1.07 12.03 -18.72
C ARG A 131 2.48 12.28 -19.21
N ARG A 132 2.66 12.60 -20.49
CA ARG A 132 3.99 12.97 -21.01
C ARG A 132 4.53 14.26 -20.38
N SER A 133 3.66 15.17 -19.99
CA SER A 133 4.04 16.42 -19.31
C SER A 133 4.45 16.17 -17.86
N ALA A 134 3.71 15.33 -17.14
CA ALA A 134 4.10 14.81 -15.82
C ALA A 134 5.46 14.13 -15.85
N TRP A 135 5.70 13.23 -16.82
CA TRP A 135 6.99 12.58 -17.01
C TRP A 135 8.14 13.57 -17.24
N SER A 136 7.88 14.64 -17.99
CA SER A 136 8.88 15.67 -18.31
C SER A 136 9.25 16.50 -17.08
N ILE A 137 8.25 16.98 -16.32
CA ILE A 137 8.46 17.67 -15.04
C ILE A 137 9.22 16.77 -14.07
N ARG A 138 8.83 15.51 -13.98
CA ARG A 138 9.47 14.54 -13.09
C ARG A 138 10.96 14.38 -13.37
N ASN A 139 11.33 14.13 -14.62
CA ASN A 139 12.73 13.95 -14.98
C ASN A 139 13.57 15.20 -14.75
N TYR A 140 12.98 16.38 -15.01
CA TYR A 140 13.61 17.66 -14.70
C TYR A 140 13.90 17.80 -13.20
N GLU A 141 12.91 17.54 -12.34
CA GLU A 141 13.08 17.67 -10.88
C GLU A 141 14.05 16.64 -10.29
N ILE A 142 14.02 15.39 -10.79
CA ILE A 142 14.98 14.35 -10.37
C ILE A 142 16.41 14.75 -10.71
N LEU A 143 16.65 15.21 -11.95
CA LEU A 143 17.97 15.63 -12.40
C LEU A 143 18.47 16.81 -11.58
N ARG A 144 17.62 17.81 -11.38
CA ARG A 144 17.92 19.02 -10.62
C ARG A 144 18.30 18.72 -9.16
N GLN A 145 17.62 17.79 -8.51
CA GLN A 145 17.95 17.39 -7.12
C GLN A 145 19.26 16.62 -7.05
N THR A 146 19.51 15.74 -8.01
CA THR A 146 20.77 14.99 -8.09
C THR A 146 21.97 15.91 -8.26
N GLU A 147 21.81 17.01 -9.02
CA GLU A 147 22.88 17.99 -9.25
C GLU A 147 23.15 18.93 -8.06
N ARG A 148 22.15 19.15 -7.19
CA ARG A 148 22.25 20.09 -6.05
C ARG A 148 22.88 19.49 -4.79
N ASP A 149 23.24 18.20 -4.81
CA ASP A 149 23.77 17.48 -3.64
C ASP A 149 22.88 17.62 -2.39
N ILE A 150 21.55 17.75 -2.59
CA ILE A 150 20.58 17.84 -1.50
C ILE A 150 20.53 16.48 -0.81
N LYS A 151 21.12 16.40 0.38
CA LYS A 151 21.01 15.21 1.23
C LYS A 151 19.62 15.17 1.85
N LEU A 152 18.77 14.27 1.37
CA LEU A 152 17.42 14.03 1.88
C LEU A 152 17.36 13.96 3.42
N PRO A 153 18.29 13.29 4.14
CA PRO A 153 18.28 13.30 5.61
C PRO A 153 18.40 14.70 6.23
N ASN A 154 19.23 15.58 5.66
CA ASN A 154 19.42 16.94 6.14
C ASN A 154 18.17 17.79 5.89
N LEU A 155 17.54 17.60 4.73
CA LEU A 155 16.26 18.23 4.42
C LEU A 155 15.20 17.81 5.45
N LEU A 156 15.01 16.50 5.64
CA LEU A 156 14.03 15.97 6.59
C LEU A 156 14.27 16.49 8.01
N GLN A 157 15.52 16.58 8.45
CA GLN A 157 15.88 17.16 9.74
C GLN A 157 15.44 18.62 9.85
N SER A 158 15.76 19.45 8.85
CA SER A 158 15.36 20.87 8.85
C SER A 158 13.83 21.04 8.91
N LEU A 159 13.09 20.24 8.12
CA LEU A 159 11.64 20.25 8.12
C LEU A 159 11.06 19.81 9.48
N ALA A 160 11.63 18.78 10.12
CA ALA A 160 11.20 18.29 11.44
C ALA A 160 11.45 19.31 12.58
N GLU A 161 12.49 20.12 12.46
CA GLU A 161 12.80 21.22 13.38
C GLU A 161 12.01 22.51 13.06
N ASN A 162 11.10 22.45 12.08
CA ASN A 162 10.36 23.59 11.53
C ASN A 162 11.26 24.76 11.08
N THR A 163 12.48 24.45 10.64
CA THR A 163 13.41 25.42 10.08
C THR A 163 13.28 25.44 8.56
N PRO A 164 13.34 26.61 7.91
CA PRO A 164 13.34 26.68 6.46
C PRO A 164 14.61 25.97 5.92
N PRO A 165 14.49 25.18 4.85
CA PRO A 165 15.64 24.49 4.27
C PRO A 165 16.73 25.49 3.84
N ALA A 166 17.99 25.13 4.08
CA ALA A 166 19.16 26.02 3.87
C ALA A 166 19.30 26.51 2.41
N GLU A 167 18.78 25.77 1.44
CA GLU A 167 18.62 26.25 0.07
C GLU A 167 17.34 27.08 -0.07
N GLY A 168 17.44 28.31 0.43
CA GLY A 168 16.43 29.34 0.26
C GLY A 168 16.37 29.85 -1.18
N VAL A 169 15.50 29.27 -1.97
CA VAL A 169 14.61 30.03 -2.86
C VAL A 169 13.29 29.28 -2.79
N LYS A 170 12.15 29.97 -2.65
CA LYS A 170 10.85 29.41 -3.01
C LYS A 170 10.99 28.90 -4.44
N ALA A 171 11.37 27.63 -4.62
CA ALA A 171 11.58 27.08 -5.94
C ALA A 171 10.20 27.13 -6.56
N GLU A 172 9.97 28.11 -7.44
CA GLU A 172 8.71 28.21 -8.14
C GLU A 172 8.45 26.83 -8.73
N ASP A 173 7.31 26.25 -8.38
CA ASP A 173 6.91 24.95 -8.88
C ASP A 173 7.09 24.96 -10.40
N ALA A 174 7.95 24.07 -10.91
CA ALA A 174 8.33 24.06 -12.32
C ALA A 174 7.08 23.91 -13.21
N LEU A 175 6.07 23.17 -12.72
CA LEU A 175 4.79 23.06 -13.39
C LEU A 175 4.08 24.42 -13.44
N ASP A 176 4.01 25.14 -12.32
CA ASP A 176 3.36 26.46 -12.26
C ASP A 176 4.05 27.49 -13.14
N THR A 177 5.38 27.43 -13.20
CA THR A 177 6.19 28.28 -14.08
C THR A 177 5.89 27.99 -15.54
N CYS A 178 5.88 26.72 -15.95
CA CYS A 178 5.55 26.33 -17.32
C CYS A 178 4.10 26.70 -17.70
N LEU A 179 3.13 26.43 -16.83
CA LEU A 179 1.72 26.75 -17.10
C LEU A 179 1.48 28.26 -17.16
N ARG A 180 2.21 29.08 -16.39
CA ARG A 180 2.18 30.54 -16.49
C ARG A 180 2.68 31.02 -17.86
N LYS A 181 3.82 30.49 -18.33
CA LYS A 181 4.33 30.80 -19.67
C LYS A 181 3.36 30.37 -20.79
N ILE A 182 2.68 29.23 -20.62
CA ILE A 182 1.64 28.81 -21.57
C ILE A 182 0.41 29.73 -21.50
N HIS A 183 0.03 30.19 -20.31
CA HIS A 183 -1.06 31.16 -20.15
C HIS A 183 -0.75 32.49 -20.87
N GLU A 184 0.50 32.96 -20.82
CA GLU A 184 0.96 34.17 -21.51
C GLU A 184 0.81 34.09 -23.04
N MET A 185 0.83 32.88 -23.62
CA MET A 185 0.51 32.69 -25.06
C MET A 185 -0.92 33.14 -25.39
N GLY A 186 -1.84 33.04 -24.43
CA GLY A 186 -3.24 33.45 -24.56
C GLY A 186 -4.06 32.58 -25.52
N LEU A 187 -3.71 31.29 -25.66
CA LEU A 187 -4.40 30.32 -26.52
C LEU A 187 -5.22 29.28 -25.73
N CYS A 188 -4.78 28.93 -24.52
CA CYS A 188 -5.48 27.98 -23.65
C CYS A 188 -6.50 28.69 -22.75
N SER A 189 -7.62 28.03 -22.48
CA SER A 189 -8.59 28.56 -21.51
C SER A 189 -8.05 28.45 -20.07
N PRO A 190 -8.40 29.39 -19.17
CA PRO A 190 -8.00 29.29 -17.76
C PRO A 190 -8.49 28.02 -17.07
N GLN A 191 -9.65 27.50 -17.46
CA GLN A 191 -10.18 26.24 -16.94
C GLN A 191 -9.28 25.06 -17.34
N MET A 192 -8.91 24.95 -18.61
CA MET A 192 -8.04 23.87 -19.08
C MET A 192 -6.69 23.88 -18.38
N LEU A 193 -6.09 25.05 -18.12
CA LEU A 193 -4.82 25.15 -17.41
C LEU A 193 -4.94 24.68 -15.94
N ARG A 194 -6.05 24.98 -15.27
CA ARG A 194 -6.33 24.49 -13.91
C ARG A 194 -6.50 22.97 -13.90
N ASP A 195 -7.27 22.43 -14.84
CA ASP A 195 -7.52 20.99 -14.94
C ASP A 195 -6.24 20.24 -15.29
N SER A 196 -5.45 20.77 -16.24
CA SER A 196 -4.11 20.26 -16.57
C SER A 196 -3.17 20.26 -15.37
N LYS A 197 -3.18 21.32 -14.54
CA LYS A 197 -2.37 21.37 -13.31
C LYS A 197 -2.74 20.25 -12.34
N ILE A 198 -4.05 20.04 -12.11
CA ILE A 198 -4.55 18.99 -11.22
C ILE A 198 -4.15 17.61 -11.74
N ILE A 199 -4.41 17.34 -13.03
CA ILE A 199 -4.12 16.06 -13.67
C ILE A 199 -2.62 15.75 -13.65
N ILE A 200 -1.77 16.72 -14.04
CA ILE A 200 -0.32 16.53 -14.05
C ILE A 200 0.20 16.24 -12.64
N ARG A 201 -0.26 16.98 -11.62
CA ARG A 201 0.15 16.73 -10.22
C ARG A 201 -0.27 15.36 -9.72
N ASN A 202 -1.50 14.93 -10.03
CA ASN A 202 -1.98 13.60 -9.67
C ASN A 202 -1.13 12.51 -10.34
N LEU A 203 -0.78 12.67 -11.62
CA LEU A 203 0.08 11.71 -12.34
C LEU A 203 1.50 11.66 -11.78
N ILE A 204 2.08 12.81 -11.38
CA ILE A 204 3.38 12.84 -10.70
C ILE A 204 3.32 12.10 -9.36
N TYR A 205 2.22 12.27 -8.61
CA TYR A 205 2.01 11.61 -7.32
C TYR A 205 1.76 10.10 -7.46
N GLU A 206 0.95 9.67 -8.44
CA GLU A 206 0.66 8.26 -8.72
C GLU A 206 1.92 7.46 -9.08
N ASP A 207 2.84 8.05 -9.84
CA ASP A 207 4.11 7.40 -10.19
C ASP A 207 5.02 7.18 -8.97
N GLY A 208 4.79 7.89 -7.85
CA GLY A 208 5.35 7.53 -6.57
C GLY A 208 6.83 7.84 -6.35
N PHE A 209 7.43 8.79 -7.10
CA PHE A 209 8.84 9.18 -6.93
C PHE A 209 9.05 10.57 -6.32
N LEU A 210 8.07 11.47 -6.46
CA LEU A 210 8.19 12.87 -6.05
C LEU A 210 7.06 13.26 -5.09
N ALA A 211 7.41 13.77 -3.92
CA ALA A 211 6.47 14.39 -3.00
C ALA A 211 6.46 15.91 -3.20
N LEU A 212 5.29 16.50 -3.46
CA LEU A 212 5.14 17.95 -3.59
C LEU A 212 5.00 18.61 -2.22
N THR A 213 5.94 19.49 -1.90
CA THR A 213 6.00 20.29 -0.67
C THR A 213 5.88 21.78 -1.01
N LYS A 214 5.45 22.60 -0.05
CA LYS A 214 5.27 24.05 -0.29
C LYS A 214 6.59 24.81 -0.16
N ASN A 215 7.45 24.41 0.78
CA ASN A 215 8.69 25.11 1.10
C ASN A 215 9.92 24.51 0.41
N ALA A 216 9.95 23.20 0.18
CA ALA A 216 11.07 22.52 -0.47
C ALA A 216 10.80 22.16 -1.95
N GLY A 217 9.61 22.47 -2.48
CA GLY A 217 9.22 22.10 -3.85
C GLY A 217 8.98 20.59 -4.00
N TYR A 218 9.36 20.01 -5.13
CA TYR A 218 9.34 18.56 -5.28
C TYR A 218 10.49 17.93 -4.49
N VAL A 219 10.23 16.83 -3.78
CA VAL A 219 11.24 16.05 -3.05
C VAL A 219 11.30 14.65 -3.65
N TYR A 220 12.47 14.26 -4.13
CA TYR A 220 12.71 12.96 -4.75
C TYR A 220 13.05 11.90 -3.72
N ILE A 221 12.33 10.78 -3.82
CA ILE A 221 12.48 9.64 -2.93
C ILE A 221 12.67 8.39 -3.79
N PRO A 222 13.91 7.89 -3.93
CA PRO A 222 14.19 6.67 -4.66
C PRO A 222 13.44 5.47 -4.05
N GLU A 223 12.87 4.61 -4.89
CA GLU A 223 12.17 3.41 -4.45
C GLU A 223 13.01 2.48 -3.59
N GLN A 224 14.29 2.37 -3.92
CA GLN A 224 15.25 1.52 -3.22
C GLN A 224 15.51 2.00 -1.79
N ASN A 225 15.27 3.28 -1.50
CA ASN A 225 15.59 3.91 -0.23
C ASN A 225 14.33 4.20 0.61
N VAL A 226 13.15 3.71 0.21
CA VAL A 226 11.88 4.00 0.90
C VAL A 226 11.95 3.56 2.36
N GLU A 227 12.51 2.38 2.64
CA GLU A 227 12.59 1.85 4.01
C GLU A 227 13.62 2.59 4.87
N GLU A 228 14.79 2.89 4.32
CA GLU A 228 15.82 3.71 4.99
C GLU A 228 15.27 5.11 5.29
N THR A 229 14.57 5.72 4.33
CA THR A 229 13.93 7.03 4.51
C THR A 229 12.83 6.97 5.56
N TYR A 230 12.04 5.88 5.60
CA TYR A 230 11.04 5.68 6.64
C TYR A 230 11.66 5.64 8.04
N GLN A 231 12.77 4.92 8.23
CA GLN A 231 13.47 4.85 9.51
C GLN A 231 13.94 6.23 9.98
N ILE A 232 14.51 7.03 9.08
CA ILE A 232 14.91 8.41 9.35
C ILE A 232 13.70 9.26 9.75
N ILE A 233 12.57 9.13 9.04
CA ILE A 233 11.33 9.85 9.37
C ILE A 233 10.82 9.44 10.74
N ALA A 234 10.79 8.15 11.06
CA ALA A 234 10.34 7.64 12.35
C ALA A 234 11.20 8.16 13.51
N GLU A 235 12.53 8.15 13.35
CA GLU A 235 13.47 8.69 14.33
C GLU A 235 13.33 10.20 14.51
N LEU A 236 13.26 10.96 13.42
CA LEU A 236 13.05 12.42 13.47
C LEU A 236 11.68 12.77 14.04
N TYR A 237 10.68 11.92 13.79
CA TYR A 237 9.34 12.12 14.28
C TYR A 237 9.31 12.04 15.81
N SER A 238 9.83 10.95 16.38
CA SER A 238 9.87 10.74 17.84
C SER A 238 10.80 11.71 18.55
N SER A 239 11.97 12.01 17.98
CA SER A 239 12.98 12.85 18.65
C SER A 239 12.73 14.36 18.53
N LYS A 240 12.14 14.83 17.42
CA LYS A 240 12.06 16.27 17.09
C LYS A 240 10.66 16.74 16.72
N ALA A 241 10.04 16.12 15.72
CA ALA A 241 8.83 16.66 15.11
C ALA A 241 7.66 16.75 16.10
N ILE A 242 7.49 15.77 17.00
CA ILE A 242 6.45 15.82 18.05
C ILE A 242 6.63 17.04 18.94
N ASN A 243 7.84 17.27 19.45
CA ASN A 243 8.15 18.43 20.30
C ASN A 243 7.82 19.73 19.56
N THR A 244 8.23 19.83 18.29
CA THR A 244 7.92 20.97 17.42
C THR A 244 6.41 21.18 17.25
N VAL A 245 5.61 20.11 17.10
CA VAL A 245 4.15 20.21 17.00
C VAL A 245 3.54 20.70 18.31
N VAL A 246 3.98 20.17 19.45
CA VAL A 246 3.52 20.58 20.78
C VAL A 246 3.82 22.06 21.01
N ASP A 247 5.03 22.51 20.67
CA ASP A 247 5.47 23.91 20.83
C ASP A 247 4.71 24.88 19.92
N LEU A 248 4.33 24.44 18.70
CA LEU A 248 3.62 25.28 17.74
C LEU A 248 2.14 25.44 18.07
N ASN A 249 1.47 24.36 18.50
CA ASN A 249 0.05 24.39 18.84
C ASN A 249 -0.33 23.20 19.76
N PRO A 250 -0.50 23.42 21.07
CA PRO A 250 -0.92 22.40 22.02
C PRO A 250 -2.25 21.73 21.67
N GLN A 251 -3.18 22.46 21.02
CA GLN A 251 -4.46 21.90 20.62
C GLN A 251 -4.28 20.80 19.56
N VAL A 252 -3.32 20.98 18.64
CA VAL A 252 -2.98 19.95 17.64
C VAL A 252 -2.38 18.72 18.31
N ALA A 253 -1.61 18.90 19.38
CA ALA A 253 -1.09 17.79 20.17
C ALA A 253 -2.19 17.05 20.96
N LEU A 254 -3.21 17.75 21.45
CA LEU A 254 -4.40 17.13 22.06
C LEU A 254 -5.24 16.35 21.04
N ASP A 255 -5.42 16.90 19.83
CA ASP A 255 -6.11 16.21 18.74
C ASP A 255 -5.32 14.96 18.30
N LEU A 256 -3.99 15.03 18.30
CA LEU A 256 -3.08 13.91 18.05
C LEU A 256 -3.24 12.80 19.10
N VAL A 257 -3.28 13.16 20.38
CA VAL A 257 -3.51 12.22 21.50
C VAL A 257 -4.86 11.52 21.34
N SER A 258 -5.91 12.30 21.04
CA SER A 258 -7.26 11.77 20.84
C SER A 258 -7.30 10.78 19.66
N PHE A 259 -6.65 11.13 18.55
CA PHE A 259 -6.54 10.27 17.39
C PHE A 259 -5.80 8.95 17.69
N ARG A 260 -4.69 9.03 18.43
CA ARG A 260 -3.93 7.84 18.84
C ARG A 260 -4.74 6.94 19.76
N GLU A 261 -5.52 7.51 20.68
CA GLU A 261 -6.43 6.73 21.52
C GLU A 261 -7.52 6.03 20.71
N GLU A 262 -8.08 6.66 19.67
CA GLU A 262 -9.03 6.02 18.75
C GLU A 262 -8.39 4.83 18.00
N VAL A 263 -7.20 5.02 17.43
CA VAL A 263 -6.48 3.95 16.70
C VAL A 263 -6.11 2.80 17.63
N LEU A 264 -5.71 3.10 18.87
CA LEU A 264 -5.38 2.09 19.87
C LEU A 264 -6.62 1.34 20.38
N GLN A 265 -7.82 1.92 20.26
CA GLN A 265 -9.09 1.28 20.62
C GLN A 265 -9.61 0.32 19.54
N GLU A 266 -9.22 0.45 18.28
CA GLU A 266 -9.55 -0.53 17.23
C GLU A 266 -8.79 -1.86 17.46
N GLU A 267 -9.35 -2.74 18.30
CA GLU A 267 -8.75 -4.00 18.79
C GLU A 267 -8.30 -4.97 17.69
N THR A 268 -8.79 -4.84 16.47
CA THR A 268 -8.64 -5.84 15.40
C THR A 268 -7.42 -5.62 14.50
N LYS A 269 -6.85 -4.41 14.43
CA LYS A 269 -5.78 -4.07 13.46
C LYS A 269 -4.35 -4.16 14.01
N MET A 270 -4.18 -4.28 15.33
CA MET A 270 -2.88 -4.45 16.00
C MET A 270 -2.42 -5.91 16.09
N SER A 271 -3.15 -6.82 15.45
CA SER A 271 -2.95 -8.26 15.52
C SER A 271 -1.65 -8.72 14.87
N SER A 272 -1.06 -7.98 13.93
CA SER A 272 0.26 -8.30 13.38
C SER A 272 1.30 -8.13 14.50
N GLY A 273 1.77 -9.20 15.13
CA GLY A 273 2.78 -9.16 16.19
C GLY A 273 4.13 -8.50 15.85
N ASN A 274 4.24 -7.81 14.72
CA ASN A 274 5.34 -6.95 14.33
C ASN A 274 5.04 -5.49 14.70
N LEU A 275 5.71 -4.99 15.74
CA LEU A 275 5.63 -3.61 16.22
C LEU A 275 5.93 -2.57 15.12
N SER A 276 6.83 -2.88 14.18
CA SER A 276 7.18 -1.98 13.07
C SER A 276 5.97 -1.71 12.17
N ILE A 277 5.20 -2.75 11.83
CA ILE A 277 3.99 -2.64 11.00
C ILE A 277 2.92 -1.82 11.73
N ILE A 278 2.80 -2.01 13.05
CA ILE A 278 1.87 -1.24 13.88
C ILE A 278 2.23 0.25 13.86
N HIS A 279 3.50 0.60 14.06
CA HIS A 279 3.97 1.98 13.96
C HIS A 279 3.72 2.58 12.57
N LYS A 280 4.02 1.84 11.49
CA LYS A 280 3.74 2.26 10.11
C LYS A 280 2.26 2.56 9.88
N LYS A 281 1.36 1.69 10.37
CA LYS A 281 -0.09 1.91 10.27
C LYS A 281 -0.55 3.15 11.03
N ILE A 282 -0.02 3.35 12.24
CA ILE A 282 -0.32 4.55 13.05
C ILE A 282 0.15 5.81 12.31
N TYR A 283 1.42 5.86 11.91
CA TYR A 283 2.00 7.02 11.21
C TYR A 283 1.34 7.29 9.85
N ALA A 284 0.97 6.24 9.10
CA ALA A 284 0.26 6.38 7.83
C ALA A 284 -1.11 7.05 7.98
N ALA A 285 -1.78 6.83 9.11
CA ALA A 285 -3.07 7.44 9.41
C ALA A 285 -2.93 8.82 10.10
N GLU A 286 -1.84 9.02 10.84
CA GLU A 286 -1.55 10.23 11.63
C GLU A 286 -1.01 11.38 10.77
N PHE A 287 0.03 11.13 9.97
CA PHE A 287 0.73 12.16 9.21
C PHE A 287 -0.17 12.96 8.25
N PRO A 288 -1.12 12.35 7.51
CA PRO A 288 -2.07 13.11 6.69
C PRO A 288 -2.94 14.07 7.51
N LYS A 289 -3.35 13.68 8.72
CA LYS A 289 -4.18 14.52 9.59
C LYS A 289 -3.38 15.70 10.12
N LEU A 290 -2.16 15.45 10.60
CA LEU A 290 -1.25 16.52 11.03
C LEU A 290 -0.94 17.49 9.88
N ALA A 291 -0.68 16.99 8.68
CA ALA A 291 -0.51 17.81 7.48
C ALA A 291 -1.78 18.59 7.08
N GLY A 292 -2.97 18.11 7.46
CA GLY A 292 -4.25 18.78 7.22
C GLY A 292 -4.55 19.91 8.21
N ILE A 293 -4.13 19.78 9.46
CA ILE A 293 -4.42 20.72 10.55
C ILE A 293 -3.34 21.82 10.64
N LEU A 294 -2.07 21.46 10.43
CA LEU A 294 -0.96 22.42 10.51
C LEU A 294 -1.01 23.46 9.39
N PRO A 295 -0.56 24.71 9.62
CA PRO A 295 -0.55 25.73 8.59
C PRO A 295 0.31 25.29 7.39
N LYS A 296 -0.28 25.36 6.18
CA LYS A 296 0.33 24.82 4.94
C LYS A 296 1.67 25.47 4.56
N ASP A 297 1.98 26.63 5.11
CA ASP A 297 3.21 27.39 4.87
C ASP A 297 4.37 27.00 5.79
N THR A 298 4.15 26.11 6.75
CA THR A 298 5.20 25.73 7.72
C THR A 298 6.06 24.57 7.20
N PRO A 299 7.40 24.61 7.39
CA PRO A 299 8.28 23.50 7.05
C PRO A 299 7.87 22.16 7.70
N ILE A 300 7.34 22.20 8.93
CA ILE A 300 6.83 21.00 9.60
C ILE A 300 5.63 20.36 8.88
N ASN A 301 4.80 21.15 8.19
CA ASN A 301 3.72 20.61 7.35
C ASN A 301 4.30 19.76 6.20
N ASP A 302 5.40 20.22 5.61
CA ASP A 302 6.08 19.51 4.53
C ASP A 302 6.75 18.23 5.03
N PHE A 303 7.30 18.23 6.26
CA PHE A 303 7.76 16.99 6.91
C PHE A 303 6.65 15.95 6.96
N PHE A 304 5.45 16.30 7.43
CA PHE A 304 4.33 15.35 7.52
C PHE A 304 3.78 14.92 6.16
N ARG A 305 3.86 15.76 5.12
CA ARG A 305 3.49 15.36 3.75
C ARG A 305 4.44 14.32 3.18
N VAL A 306 5.75 14.57 3.31
CA VAL A 306 6.78 13.63 2.89
C VAL A 306 6.67 12.34 3.70
N GLY A 307 6.52 12.47 5.02
CA GLY A 307 6.26 11.36 5.94
C GLY A 307 5.09 10.51 5.52
N SER A 308 3.93 11.12 5.28
CA SER A 308 2.71 10.42 4.86
C SER A 308 2.95 9.62 3.58
N PHE A 309 3.63 10.23 2.60
CA PHE A 309 3.94 9.59 1.33
C PHE A 309 4.87 8.39 1.50
N VAL A 310 5.98 8.54 2.21
CA VAL A 310 6.98 7.48 2.44
C VAL A 310 6.37 6.34 3.27
N THR A 311 5.72 6.66 4.38
CA THR A 311 5.11 5.66 5.26
C THR A 311 4.04 4.85 4.54
N LYS A 312 3.19 5.49 3.74
CA LYS A 312 2.18 4.79 2.93
C LYS A 312 2.83 3.85 1.92
N LYS A 313 3.93 4.28 1.28
CA LYS A 313 4.65 3.46 0.30
C LYS A 313 5.33 2.25 0.96
N SER A 314 6.03 2.48 2.08
CA SER A 314 6.65 1.41 2.89
C SER A 314 5.60 0.39 3.36
N LEU A 315 4.47 0.85 3.91
CA LEU A 315 3.38 -0.03 4.34
C LEU A 315 2.80 -0.85 3.17
N SER A 316 2.57 -0.22 2.01
CA SER A 316 2.02 -0.92 0.85
C SER A 316 2.92 -2.04 0.33
N TYR A 317 4.25 -1.90 0.47
CA TYR A 317 5.21 -2.93 0.10
C TYR A 317 5.12 -4.13 1.05
N GLU A 318 5.10 -3.89 2.36
CA GLU A 318 4.96 -4.94 3.38
C GLU A 318 3.59 -5.64 3.30
N GLU A 319 2.51 -4.90 3.08
CA GLU A 319 1.17 -5.46 2.87
C GLU A 319 1.13 -6.31 1.60
N TYR A 320 1.77 -5.86 0.51
CA TYR A 320 1.86 -6.64 -0.72
C TYR A 320 2.64 -7.95 -0.52
N GLU A 321 3.78 -7.91 0.17
CA GLU A 321 4.54 -9.12 0.49
C GLU A 321 3.74 -10.07 1.39
N SER A 322 3.08 -9.54 2.43
CA SER A 322 2.19 -10.31 3.30
C SER A 322 1.06 -10.96 2.53
N ASP A 323 0.36 -10.22 1.66
CA ASP A 323 -0.72 -10.71 0.82
C ASP A 323 -0.25 -11.77 -0.19
N ALA A 324 0.94 -11.57 -0.78
CA ALA A 324 1.53 -12.52 -1.71
C ALA A 324 1.90 -13.83 -1.00
N ASN A 325 2.49 -13.74 0.20
CA ASN A 325 2.81 -14.88 1.06
C ASN A 325 1.54 -15.59 1.53
N GLU A 326 0.51 -14.86 1.94
CA GLU A 326 -0.77 -15.41 2.32
C GLU A 326 -1.41 -16.15 1.14
N LYS A 327 -1.51 -15.54 -0.05
CA LYS A 327 -2.03 -16.20 -1.26
C LYS A 327 -1.23 -17.45 -1.62
N ALA A 328 0.09 -17.42 -1.51
CA ALA A 328 0.94 -18.59 -1.74
C ALA A 328 0.62 -19.70 -0.72
N ASN A 329 0.47 -19.36 0.55
CA ASN A 329 0.12 -20.29 1.63
C ASN A 329 -1.30 -20.85 1.47
N ILE A 330 -2.27 -20.05 1.04
CA ILE A 330 -3.63 -20.48 0.67
C ILE A 330 -3.57 -21.50 -0.46
N ASN A 331 -2.79 -21.22 -1.50
CA ASN A 331 -2.65 -22.11 -2.64
C ASN A 331 -1.94 -23.42 -2.23
N LYS A 332 -0.95 -23.37 -1.33
CA LYS A 332 -0.37 -24.56 -0.70
C LYS A 332 -1.43 -25.37 0.03
N ILE A 333 -2.20 -24.77 0.94
CA ILE A 333 -3.28 -25.45 1.69
C ILE A 333 -4.29 -26.10 0.72
N LYS A 334 -4.81 -25.35 -0.26
CA LYS A 334 -5.77 -25.87 -1.26
C LYS A 334 -5.20 -26.97 -2.14
N SER A 335 -3.94 -26.87 -2.55
CA SER A 335 -3.28 -27.90 -3.37
C SER A 335 -3.05 -29.18 -2.56
N LEU A 336 -2.64 -29.06 -1.31
CA LEU A 336 -2.37 -30.20 -0.43
C LEU A 336 -3.67 -30.91 0.00
N ILE A 337 -4.74 -30.16 0.24
CA ILE A 337 -6.09 -30.72 0.45
C ILE A 337 -6.55 -31.54 -0.76
N LYS A 338 -6.13 -31.19 -1.99
CA LYS A 338 -6.58 -31.88 -3.21
C LYS A 338 -5.64 -32.98 -3.72
N SER A 339 -4.32 -32.89 -3.52
CA SER A 339 -3.35 -33.73 -4.23
C SER A 339 -2.11 -34.18 -3.46
N GLY A 340 -2.07 -34.04 -2.12
CA GLY A 340 -0.95 -34.54 -1.30
C GLY A 340 -0.69 -36.04 -1.51
N LYS A 341 0.39 -36.38 -2.22
CA LYS A 341 0.74 -37.78 -2.58
C LYS A 341 1.43 -38.53 -1.44
N LYS A 342 2.12 -37.85 -0.53
CA LYS A 342 2.81 -38.47 0.62
C LYS A 342 2.02 -38.22 1.91
N PRO A 343 2.01 -39.17 2.85
CA PRO A 343 1.29 -39.05 4.12
C PRO A 343 1.60 -37.77 4.90
N LEU A 344 2.87 -37.39 5.05
CA LEU A 344 3.27 -36.24 5.86
C LEU A 344 2.91 -34.88 5.25
N ASP A 345 2.73 -34.81 3.93
CA ASP A 345 2.30 -33.57 3.25
C ASP A 345 0.83 -33.23 3.56
N LYS A 346 0.10 -34.18 4.17
CA LYS A 346 -1.31 -34.03 4.59
C LYS A 346 -1.46 -33.39 5.97
N PHE A 347 -0.35 -33.10 6.66
CA PHE A 347 -0.31 -32.35 7.93
C PHE A 347 0.62 -31.15 7.80
N LEU A 348 0.12 -29.96 8.10
CA LEU A 348 0.84 -28.70 7.97
C LEU A 348 0.84 -27.92 9.27
N THR A 349 1.92 -27.18 9.49
CA THR A 349 2.09 -26.24 10.60
C THR A 349 2.49 -24.89 10.03
N PHE A 350 1.81 -23.83 10.45
CA PHE A 350 2.10 -22.45 10.07
C PHE A 350 2.35 -21.62 11.32
N SER A 351 3.41 -20.81 11.31
CA SER A 351 3.72 -19.90 12.40
C SER A 351 2.83 -18.65 12.29
N LEU A 352 1.99 -18.41 13.28
CA LEU A 352 1.15 -17.22 13.30
C LEU A 352 2.01 -15.99 13.60
N GLY A 353 1.87 -14.95 12.79
CA GLY A 353 2.67 -13.73 12.81
C GLY A 353 3.82 -13.69 11.81
N ALA A 354 4.37 -14.84 11.42
CA ALA A 354 5.46 -14.93 10.45
C ALA A 354 5.00 -15.49 9.09
N ASP A 355 4.27 -16.62 9.10
CA ASP A 355 3.77 -17.26 7.88
C ASP A 355 2.35 -16.80 7.52
N ILE A 356 1.53 -16.51 8.54
CA ILE A 356 0.13 -16.12 8.41
C ILE A 356 -0.15 -15.01 9.45
N PRO A 357 -0.77 -13.88 9.06
CA PRO A 357 -1.22 -12.86 10.01
C PRO A 357 -2.18 -13.44 11.07
N TYR A 358 -2.12 -12.93 12.31
CA TYR A 358 -2.92 -13.46 13.42
C TYR A 358 -4.43 -13.25 13.25
N ASP A 359 -4.82 -12.25 12.47
CA ASP A 359 -6.18 -11.90 12.08
C ASP A 359 -6.56 -12.44 10.69
N SER A 360 -5.71 -13.28 10.10
CA SER A 360 -5.97 -13.82 8.78
C SER A 360 -7.35 -14.50 8.73
N PRO A 361 -8.17 -14.18 7.72
CA PRO A 361 -9.44 -14.87 7.50
C PRO A 361 -9.24 -16.37 7.30
N LEU A 362 -8.03 -16.85 7.02
CA LEU A 362 -7.72 -18.28 6.93
C LEU A 362 -7.85 -19.00 8.26
N ILE A 363 -7.55 -18.35 9.38
CA ILE A 363 -7.68 -18.98 10.70
C ILE A 363 -9.17 -19.19 10.98
N ALA A 364 -9.99 -18.16 10.75
CA ALA A 364 -11.44 -18.25 10.90
C ALA A 364 -12.06 -19.27 9.94
N ASN A 365 -11.72 -19.20 8.65
CA ASN A 365 -12.23 -20.12 7.64
C ASN A 365 -11.79 -21.57 7.87
N ALA A 366 -10.58 -21.81 8.40
CA ALA A 366 -10.10 -23.15 8.74
C ALA A 366 -10.76 -23.74 9.99
N GLU A 367 -11.36 -22.91 10.86
CA GLU A 367 -12.19 -23.39 11.96
C GLU A 367 -13.63 -23.71 11.50
N GLU A 368 -14.11 -23.04 10.45
CA GLU A 368 -15.45 -23.23 9.87
C GLU A 368 -15.52 -24.36 8.81
N ASP A 369 -14.42 -24.65 8.11
CA ASP A 369 -14.37 -25.68 7.06
C ASP A 369 -14.35 -27.12 7.64
N ASN A 370 -15.47 -27.82 7.52
CA ASN A 370 -15.63 -29.21 7.97
C ASN A 370 -14.71 -30.22 7.24
N SER A 371 -14.14 -29.86 6.09
CA SER A 371 -13.21 -30.72 5.34
C SER A 371 -11.81 -30.78 5.97
N ILE A 372 -11.54 -29.92 6.95
CA ILE A 372 -10.23 -29.73 7.58
C ILE A 372 -10.35 -29.87 9.12
N LEU A 373 -9.29 -30.35 9.74
CA LEU A 373 -9.08 -30.29 11.19
C LEU A 373 -8.05 -29.20 11.49
N SER A 374 -8.37 -28.29 12.40
CA SER A 374 -7.50 -27.17 12.77
C SER A 374 -7.27 -27.08 14.28
N TYR A 375 -6.04 -26.75 14.68
CA TYR A 375 -5.66 -26.55 16.08
C TYR A 375 -4.53 -25.51 16.17
N VAL A 376 -4.69 -24.52 17.05
CA VAL A 376 -3.61 -23.56 17.34
C VAL A 376 -2.88 -24.03 18.59
N TYR A 377 -1.60 -24.33 18.44
CA TYR A 377 -0.68 -24.66 19.52
C TYR A 377 0.01 -23.39 20.00
N TYR A 378 -0.03 -23.11 21.30
CA TYR A 378 0.64 -21.96 21.91
C TYR A 378 1.96 -22.44 22.55
N GLY A 379 3.07 -22.22 21.84
CA GLY A 379 4.43 -22.48 22.32
C GLY A 379 5.04 -21.29 23.06
N GLU A 380 6.30 -21.44 23.50
CA GLU A 380 7.01 -20.40 24.26
C GLU A 380 7.32 -19.15 23.43
N GLU A 381 7.62 -19.34 22.14
CA GLU A 381 7.97 -18.27 21.19
C GLU A 381 6.73 -17.73 20.46
N PHE A 382 6.13 -18.52 19.58
CA PHE A 382 4.98 -18.11 18.76
C PHE A 382 3.90 -19.20 18.69
N PRO A 383 2.61 -18.82 18.55
CA PRO A 383 1.57 -19.79 18.32
C PRO A 383 1.61 -20.31 16.88
N GLU A 384 1.30 -21.58 16.71
CA GLU A 384 1.33 -22.26 15.43
C GLU A 384 -0.03 -22.86 15.07
N LEU A 385 -0.50 -22.60 13.86
CA LEU A 385 -1.70 -23.19 13.29
C LEU A 385 -1.36 -24.54 12.66
N CYS A 386 -1.94 -25.60 13.22
CA CYS A 386 -1.83 -26.97 12.75
C CYS A 386 -3.07 -27.33 11.93
N ILE A 387 -2.87 -27.84 10.71
CA ILE A 387 -3.93 -28.17 9.76
C ILE A 387 -3.75 -29.60 9.26
N CYS A 388 -4.82 -30.39 9.28
CA CYS A 388 -4.88 -31.71 8.67
C CYS A 388 -6.18 -31.92 7.90
N ARG A 389 -6.18 -32.76 6.86
CA ARG A 389 -7.43 -33.16 6.21
C ARG A 389 -8.31 -33.98 7.16
N SER A 390 -9.62 -33.77 7.07
CA SER A 390 -10.59 -34.45 7.92
C SER A 390 -10.89 -35.89 7.47
N ASP A 391 -10.38 -36.39 6.33
CA ASP A 391 -10.68 -37.77 5.93
C ASP A 391 -9.91 -38.82 6.76
N ASP A 392 -10.62 -39.85 7.22
CA ASP A 392 -10.07 -40.90 8.10
C ASP A 392 -8.86 -41.62 7.49
N ALA A 393 -8.85 -41.81 6.16
CA ALA A 393 -7.73 -42.44 5.44
C ALA A 393 -6.46 -41.60 5.57
N SER A 394 -6.53 -40.29 5.32
CA SER A 394 -5.39 -39.38 5.48
C SER A 394 -4.89 -39.33 6.92
N ILE A 395 -5.79 -39.30 7.90
CA ILE A 395 -5.39 -39.30 9.32
C ILE A 395 -4.63 -40.57 9.68
N ARG A 396 -5.11 -41.75 9.23
CA ARG A 396 -4.42 -43.03 9.45
C ARG A 396 -3.03 -43.04 8.81
N GLU A 397 -2.94 -42.60 7.55
CA GLU A 397 -1.65 -42.52 6.85
C GLU A 397 -0.66 -41.61 7.58
N VAL A 398 -1.10 -40.45 8.09
CA VAL A 398 -0.24 -39.54 8.86
C VAL A 398 0.24 -40.21 10.15
N ILE A 399 -0.65 -40.88 10.90
CA ILE A 399 -0.28 -41.62 12.13
C ILE A 399 0.77 -42.67 11.81
N MET A 400 0.57 -43.50 10.79
CA MET A 400 1.53 -44.55 10.44
C MET A 400 2.88 -43.94 10.04
N ALA A 401 2.87 -42.93 9.18
CA ALA A 401 4.10 -42.29 8.70
C ALA A 401 4.88 -41.57 9.80
N LEU A 402 4.19 -40.92 10.76
CA LEU A 402 4.84 -40.31 11.92
C LEU A 402 5.47 -41.38 12.83
N SER A 403 4.82 -42.52 13.00
CA SER A 403 5.32 -43.62 13.85
C SER A 403 6.52 -44.32 13.23
N GLU A 404 6.54 -44.44 11.90
CA GLU A 404 7.68 -45.02 11.17
C GLU A 404 8.87 -44.07 11.15
N ARG A 405 8.63 -42.76 11.00
CA ARG A 405 9.69 -41.76 10.82
C ARG A 405 10.27 -41.23 12.12
N TYR A 406 9.47 -41.15 13.19
CA TYR A 406 9.85 -40.55 14.46
C TYR A 406 9.66 -41.53 15.61
N SER A 407 10.78 -42.05 16.13
CA SER A 407 10.83 -42.91 17.33
C SER A 407 11.15 -42.15 18.62
N PHE A 408 11.32 -40.84 18.53
CA PHE A 408 11.71 -39.93 19.62
C PHE A 408 10.80 -38.69 19.63
N GLU A 409 10.91 -37.88 20.68
CA GLU A 409 10.16 -36.64 20.82
C GLU A 409 10.37 -35.73 19.61
N ASN A 410 9.28 -35.34 18.96
CA ASN A 410 9.32 -34.49 17.78
C ASN A 410 8.18 -33.45 17.84
N PRO A 411 8.47 -32.15 17.62
CA PRO A 411 7.48 -31.08 17.69
C PRO A 411 6.28 -31.30 16.73
N THR A 412 6.52 -31.77 15.51
CA THR A 412 5.48 -32.05 14.51
C THR A 412 4.56 -33.16 14.98
N SER A 413 5.13 -34.26 15.47
CA SER A 413 4.37 -35.38 16.06
C SER A 413 3.51 -34.92 17.23
N TYR A 414 4.10 -34.16 18.15
CA TYR A 414 3.40 -33.65 19.34
C TYR A 414 2.21 -32.77 18.98
N ARG A 415 2.39 -31.82 18.06
CA ARG A 415 1.34 -30.92 17.57
C ARG A 415 0.21 -31.69 16.88
N PHE A 416 0.55 -32.69 16.06
CA PHE A 416 -0.44 -33.55 15.43
C PHE A 416 -1.28 -34.33 16.45
N ILE A 417 -0.64 -34.88 17.49
CA ILE A 417 -1.34 -35.60 18.56
C ILE A 417 -2.29 -34.67 19.33
N LEU A 418 -1.88 -33.43 19.61
CA LEU A 418 -2.73 -32.43 20.26
C LEU A 418 -3.92 -32.02 19.38
N LEU A 419 -3.72 -31.87 18.06
CA LEU A 419 -4.80 -31.68 17.09
C LEU A 419 -5.80 -32.84 17.16
N MET A 420 -5.31 -34.08 17.09
CA MET A 420 -6.18 -35.26 17.16
C MET A 420 -6.92 -35.37 18.50
N ASN A 421 -6.27 -35.01 19.61
CA ASN A 421 -6.90 -35.00 20.92
C ASN A 421 -7.96 -33.88 21.07
N LYS A 422 -7.93 -32.80 20.26
CA LYS A 422 -9.04 -31.82 20.22
C LYS A 422 -10.29 -32.48 19.61
N TYR A 423 -10.11 -33.30 18.58
CA TYR A 423 -11.17 -34.03 17.89
C TYR A 423 -11.35 -35.47 18.41
N LYS A 424 -11.46 -35.65 19.74
CA LYS A 424 -11.49 -36.98 20.40
C LYS A 424 -12.46 -37.98 19.79
N LYS A 425 -13.69 -37.54 19.46
CA LYS A 425 -14.72 -38.44 18.89
C LYS A 425 -14.24 -39.08 17.59
N LYS A 426 -13.58 -38.30 16.74
CA LYS A 426 -13.04 -38.76 15.46
C LYS A 426 -11.80 -39.64 15.65
N LEU A 427 -10.91 -39.23 16.55
CA LEU A 427 -9.76 -40.04 16.94
C LEU A 427 -10.18 -41.43 17.44
N LEU A 428 -11.16 -41.51 18.35
CA LEU A 428 -11.62 -42.78 18.90
C LEU A 428 -12.20 -43.71 17.83
N SER A 429 -12.92 -43.19 16.84
CA SER A 429 -13.38 -43.97 15.68
C SER A 429 -12.20 -44.61 14.93
N ILE A 430 -11.16 -43.81 14.65
CA ILE A 430 -9.99 -44.25 13.90
C ILE A 430 -9.14 -45.25 14.69
N LEU A 431 -9.00 -45.08 16.01
CA LEU A 431 -8.26 -45.98 16.90
C LEU A 431 -8.95 -47.33 17.14
N SER A 432 -10.10 -47.59 16.52
CA SER A 432 -10.73 -48.92 16.54
C SER A 432 -9.90 -49.95 15.77
N ASP A 433 -9.01 -49.48 14.88
CA ASP A 433 -8.02 -50.28 14.18
C ASP A 433 -6.78 -50.48 15.08
N SER A 434 -6.43 -51.75 15.35
CA SER A 434 -5.38 -52.11 16.31
C SER A 434 -3.99 -51.62 15.90
N ASP A 435 -3.69 -51.60 14.60
CA ASP A 435 -2.38 -51.21 14.09
C ASP A 435 -2.20 -49.69 14.20
N VAL A 436 -3.26 -48.95 13.90
CA VAL A 436 -3.31 -47.50 14.07
C VAL A 436 -3.26 -47.13 15.55
N GLN A 437 -3.95 -47.87 16.42
CA GLN A 437 -3.93 -47.67 17.86
C GLN A 437 -2.52 -47.84 18.44
N SER A 438 -1.82 -48.91 18.05
CA SER A 438 -0.45 -49.18 18.48
C SER A 438 0.50 -48.06 18.04
N SER A 439 0.39 -47.63 16.78
CA SER A 439 1.20 -46.55 16.20
C SER A 439 0.93 -45.20 16.88
N PHE A 440 -0.35 -44.85 17.10
CA PHE A 440 -0.73 -43.65 17.84
C PHE A 440 -0.18 -43.66 19.26
N CYS A 441 -0.35 -44.77 20.00
CA CYS A 441 0.21 -44.91 21.35
C CYS A 441 1.73 -44.76 21.34
N SER A 442 2.41 -45.27 20.30
CA SER A 442 3.86 -45.17 20.18
C SER A 442 4.35 -43.73 20.02
N ILE A 443 3.75 -42.99 19.09
CA ILE A 443 4.10 -41.58 18.86
C ILE A 443 3.70 -40.72 20.05
N ALA A 444 2.51 -40.94 20.61
CA ALA A 444 2.03 -40.16 21.73
C ALA A 444 2.94 -40.37 22.94
N PHE A 445 3.23 -41.63 23.26
CA PHE A 445 4.15 -41.94 24.33
C PHE A 445 5.55 -41.34 24.11
N SER A 446 6.12 -41.38 22.90
CA SER A 446 7.43 -40.78 22.65
C SER A 446 7.46 -39.27 22.91
N CYS A 447 6.34 -38.56 22.71
CA CYS A 447 6.23 -37.13 22.95
C CYS A 447 5.95 -36.77 24.41
N ILE A 448 5.26 -37.63 25.18
CA ILE A 448 4.84 -37.33 26.56
C ILE A 448 5.45 -38.29 27.61
N ALA A 449 6.43 -39.12 27.24
CA ALA A 449 7.05 -40.11 28.12
C ALA A 449 7.55 -39.49 29.43
N ASN A 450 8.12 -38.28 29.37
CA ASN A 450 8.70 -37.59 30.52
C ASN A 450 7.65 -37.17 31.57
N HIS A 451 6.37 -37.11 31.20
CA HIS A 451 5.27 -36.83 32.11
C HIS A 451 4.87 -38.06 32.94
N PHE A 452 5.31 -39.24 32.54
CA PHE A 452 4.96 -40.48 33.20
C PHE A 452 6.03 -40.95 34.20
N PRO A 453 5.60 -41.50 35.35
CA PRO A 453 6.50 -42.19 36.28
C PRO A 453 7.32 -43.28 35.59
N TRP A 454 8.50 -43.59 36.14
CA TRP A 454 9.43 -44.56 35.56
C TRP A 454 8.81 -45.95 35.32
N TYR A 455 7.88 -46.40 36.19
CA TYR A 455 7.25 -47.71 36.08
C TYR A 455 6.25 -47.78 34.91
N VAL A 456 5.58 -46.67 34.57
CA VAL A 456 4.75 -46.57 33.36
C VAL A 456 5.64 -46.57 32.13
N ARG A 457 6.80 -45.91 32.19
CA ARG A 457 7.76 -45.99 31.09
C ARG A 457 8.31 -47.39 30.89
N PHE A 458 8.58 -48.11 31.98
CA PHE A 458 9.04 -49.49 31.94
C PHE A 458 8.01 -50.45 31.33
N SER A 459 6.72 -50.32 31.70
CA SER A 459 5.66 -51.18 31.12
C SER A 459 5.46 -50.95 29.62
N TYR A 460 5.76 -49.75 29.12
CA TYR A 460 5.73 -49.44 27.70
C TYR A 460 6.83 -50.24 26.95
N TYR A 461 8.05 -50.26 27.50
CA TYR A 461 9.17 -51.01 26.93
C TYR A 461 8.96 -52.52 26.94
N ILE A 462 8.22 -53.06 27.92
CA ILE A 462 7.86 -54.49 27.99
C ILE A 462 6.76 -54.87 26.98
N GLY A 463 6.12 -53.89 26.33
CA GLY A 463 5.16 -54.14 25.25
C GLY A 463 3.69 -53.96 25.60
N PHE A 464 3.35 -53.39 26.77
CA PHE A 464 1.96 -53.09 27.15
C PHE A 464 1.40 -51.81 26.49
N ARG A 465 1.68 -51.60 25.20
CA ARG A 465 1.40 -50.33 24.49
C ARG A 465 -0.09 -49.99 24.37
N GLY A 466 -0.94 -50.99 24.07
CA GLY A 466 -2.38 -50.79 23.90
C GLY A 466 -3.11 -50.42 25.20
N ALA A 467 -2.64 -50.94 26.34
CA ALA A 467 -3.21 -50.67 27.66
C ALA A 467 -2.96 -49.22 28.15
N MET A 468 -2.06 -48.48 27.49
CA MET A 468 -1.70 -47.12 27.87
C MET A 468 -2.57 -46.04 27.26
N LEU A 469 -3.46 -46.38 26.31
CA LEU A 469 -4.26 -45.39 25.59
C LEU A 469 -5.02 -44.46 26.54
N SER A 470 -5.65 -45.00 27.58
CA SER A 470 -6.39 -44.22 28.58
C SER A 470 -5.49 -43.25 29.34
N SER A 471 -4.28 -43.68 29.71
CA SER A 471 -3.30 -42.86 30.42
C SER A 471 -2.75 -41.75 29.52
N ILE A 472 -2.46 -42.07 28.26
CA ILE A 472 -2.02 -41.12 27.23
C ILE A 472 -3.10 -40.07 26.98
N LEU A 473 -4.34 -40.47 26.72
CA LEU A 473 -5.44 -39.53 26.47
C LEU A 473 -5.72 -38.62 27.67
N ARG A 474 -5.55 -39.13 28.90
CA ARG A 474 -5.66 -38.34 30.12
C ARG A 474 -4.56 -37.26 30.18
N GLU A 475 -3.32 -37.64 29.94
CA GLU A 475 -2.20 -36.69 30.00
C GLU A 475 -2.25 -35.66 28.87
N LEU A 476 -2.63 -36.06 27.66
CA LEU A 476 -2.91 -35.12 26.57
C LEU A 476 -4.05 -34.15 26.93
N GLY A 477 -5.04 -34.60 27.70
CA GLY A 477 -6.08 -33.72 28.26
C GLY A 477 -5.51 -32.70 29.24
N ASN A 478 -4.60 -33.10 30.13
CA ASN A 478 -3.91 -32.19 31.04
C ASN A 478 -3.06 -31.15 30.30
N ILE A 479 -2.35 -31.60 29.27
CA ILE A 479 -1.54 -30.72 28.40
C ILE A 479 -2.40 -29.72 27.65
N GLN A 480 -3.53 -30.15 27.07
CA GLN A 480 -4.49 -29.24 26.43
C GLN A 480 -5.06 -28.22 27.42
N HIS A 481 -5.28 -28.61 28.67
CA HIS A 481 -5.68 -27.64 29.70
C HIS A 481 -4.55 -26.63 29.99
N LYS A 482 -3.29 -27.06 30.06
CA LYS A 482 -2.15 -26.13 30.20
C LYS A 482 -2.03 -25.18 29.00
N GLN A 483 -2.36 -25.64 27.80
CA GLN A 483 -2.40 -24.81 26.59
C GLN A 483 -3.43 -23.67 26.67
N LEU A 484 -4.50 -23.81 27.47
CA LEU A 484 -5.41 -22.70 27.76
C LEU A 484 -4.71 -21.60 28.58
N ASN A 485 -3.84 -21.97 29.52
CA ASN A 485 -3.06 -21.01 30.30
C ASN A 485 -2.01 -20.30 29.42
N GLU A 486 -1.34 -21.02 28.52
CA GLU A 486 -0.40 -20.40 27.57
C GLU A 486 -1.11 -19.44 26.61
N ARG A 487 -2.34 -19.79 26.18
CA ARG A 487 -3.19 -18.85 25.42
C ARG A 487 -3.51 -17.59 26.22
N LEU A 488 -3.79 -17.70 27.52
CA LEU A 488 -4.03 -16.54 28.38
C LEU A 488 -2.77 -15.68 28.52
N LYS A 489 -1.61 -16.29 28.78
CA LYS A 489 -0.31 -15.57 28.81
C LYS A 489 -0.01 -14.86 27.50
N PHE A 490 -0.33 -15.48 26.36
CA PHE A 490 -0.16 -14.83 25.06
C PHE A 490 -1.05 -13.59 24.92
N LYS A 491 -2.32 -13.67 25.35
CA LYS A 491 -3.22 -12.52 25.40
C LYS A 491 -2.71 -11.43 26.35
N GLU A 492 -2.14 -11.82 27.50
CA GLU A 492 -1.50 -10.89 28.44
C GLU A 492 -0.29 -10.20 27.81
N ARG A 493 0.57 -10.91 27.08
CA ARG A 493 1.69 -10.31 26.32
C ARG A 493 1.20 -9.28 25.31
N LEU A 494 0.15 -9.59 24.55
CA LEU A 494 -0.46 -8.64 23.62
C LEU A 494 -1.02 -7.41 24.35
N SER A 495 -1.64 -7.60 25.52
CA SER A 495 -2.12 -6.49 26.33
C SER A 495 -0.98 -5.63 26.89
N ALA A 496 0.15 -6.23 27.26
CA ALA A 496 1.34 -5.51 27.71
C ALA A 496 1.91 -4.63 26.60
N ILE A 497 2.06 -5.17 25.38
CA ILE A 497 2.46 -4.40 24.19
C ILE A 497 1.54 -3.19 23.97
N LYS A 498 0.22 -3.39 24.07
CA LYS A 498 -0.74 -2.28 23.96
C LYS A 498 -0.54 -1.22 25.04
N THR A 499 -0.18 -1.65 26.24
CA THR A 499 0.08 -0.74 27.37
C THR A 499 1.36 0.05 27.14
N ASP A 500 2.41 -0.58 26.62
CA ASP A 500 3.67 0.08 26.29
C ASP A 500 3.51 1.07 25.13
N LEU A 501 2.80 0.68 24.07
CA LEU A 501 2.43 1.59 22.97
C LEU A 501 1.61 2.79 23.46
N ARG A 502 0.72 2.59 24.44
CA ARG A 502 -0.06 3.68 25.03
C ARG A 502 0.84 4.64 25.81
N LYS A 503 1.80 4.12 26.58
CA LYS A 503 2.78 4.96 27.29
C LYS A 503 3.57 5.82 26.32
N GLU A 504 4.19 5.19 25.32
CA GLU A 504 5.00 5.86 24.30
C GLU A 504 4.19 6.89 23.49
N LEU A 505 3.04 6.51 22.95
CA LEU A 505 2.34 7.35 21.97
C LEU A 505 1.39 8.37 22.61
N VAL A 506 0.87 8.11 23.80
CA VAL A 506 -0.18 8.92 24.44
C VAL A 506 0.34 9.62 25.68
N GLU A 507 0.93 8.88 26.62
CA GLU A 507 1.35 9.45 27.91
C GLU A 507 2.57 10.36 27.75
N GLU A 508 3.55 10.02 26.91
CA GLU A 508 4.69 10.89 26.65
C GLU A 508 4.26 12.24 26.06
N VAL A 509 3.38 12.24 25.06
CA VAL A 509 2.87 13.48 24.45
C VAL A 509 2.06 14.31 25.45
N ARG A 510 1.22 13.65 26.28
CA ARG A 510 0.50 14.34 27.36
C ARG A 510 1.48 15.00 28.34
N ASN A 511 2.53 14.29 28.75
CA ASN A 511 3.55 14.82 29.65
C ASN A 511 4.31 16.00 29.02
N MET A 512 4.59 15.95 27.72
CA MET A 512 5.19 17.08 26.98
C MET A 512 4.28 18.32 27.00
N ILE A 513 2.97 18.14 26.77
CA ILE A 513 1.99 19.23 26.88
C ILE A 513 1.96 19.81 28.30
N TYR A 514 1.92 18.95 29.33
CA TYR A 514 1.86 19.37 30.73
C TYR A 514 3.11 20.12 31.19
N ASN A 515 4.30 19.69 30.76
CA ASN A 515 5.56 20.33 31.15
C ASN A 515 5.78 21.70 30.50
N ASN A 516 5.09 22.00 29.39
CA ASN A 516 5.20 23.27 28.68
C ASN A 516 4.26 24.37 29.23
N GLU A 517 3.49 24.13 30.29
CA GLU A 517 2.53 25.09 30.92
C GLU A 517 1.48 25.71 29.97
N GLN A 518 1.34 25.22 28.73
CA GLN A 518 0.39 25.72 27.75
C GLN A 518 -0.93 24.94 27.83
N TYR A 519 -1.74 25.23 28.84
CA TYR A 519 -3.14 24.78 28.83
C TYR A 519 -3.98 25.70 27.93
N PRO A 520 -4.78 25.14 27.00
CA PRO A 520 -6.00 25.83 26.58
C PRO A 520 -6.89 25.94 27.83
N GLU A 521 -7.36 27.13 28.17
CA GLU A 521 -8.29 27.32 29.29
C GLU A 521 -9.53 26.41 29.11
N GLY A 522 -9.73 25.45 30.01
CA GLY A 522 -11.00 24.70 30.14
C GLY A 522 -10.97 23.18 29.90
N ILE A 523 -10.01 22.45 30.48
CA ILE A 523 -10.13 20.99 30.72
C ILE A 523 -10.40 20.74 32.20
#